data_AF-U4QFS8-F1
#
_entry.id   AF-U4QFS8-F1
#
_cell.length_a   1.000
_cell.length_b   1.000
_cell.length_c   1.000
_cell.angle_alpha   90.00
_cell.angle_beta   90.00
_cell.angle_gamma   90.00
#
_symmetry.space_group_name_H-M   'P 1'
#
loop_
_entity.id
_entity.type
_entity.pdbx_description
1 polymer ?
#
loop_
_entity_poly.entity_id
_entity_poly.type
_entity_poly.pdbx_seq_one_letter_code
_entity_poly.pdbx_strand_id
1 'polypeptide(L)'
;MVGTNYYSCKAQIGRIETGLENGEVNNVVTNGKVPLTAKNLTPLKEYYKNNPAAYKKLKKSLMGKNNLPIKLIKQGHYFLFFPRYVVQLPTYELNVVNDYHHSTVTVNGMKFVKKQKVFPGAYNIEAKSSYLGQIAKFKKTVNVWKDQTAEVNLNAKTIKVQGMPNGKLYLNNHNIGKLDKKGNLVLEDVPLTKPFSMYVAKKQKGKLVKTKQVKDVPAVIKGSKNVAVLKLDWQQSKNVGKLLEDNFNYPNSKDFIGGSKNKSYVELRTLVSNWRNSPNLTKYHANITVNNKSLNDIRYSVEFNFAFNKNGKRYKRVQVMKFRSASARSTSKGLKIKTIGGGRIVSSK
;
A
#
# COMPACT_ATOMS: atom_id res chain seq x y z
N MET A 1 -39.72 -60.73 10.44
CA MET A 1 -38.51 -60.20 11.13
C MET A 1 -37.87 -59.09 10.29
N VAL A 2 -38.60 -57.98 10.05
CA VAL A 2 -38.15 -56.86 9.18
C VAL A 2 -37.66 -55.66 10.00
N GLY A 3 -38.22 -55.48 11.21
CA GLY A 3 -37.84 -54.39 12.12
C GLY A 3 -36.42 -54.51 12.67
N THR A 4 -35.94 -55.71 13.02
CA THR A 4 -34.59 -55.93 13.59
C THR A 4 -33.47 -55.58 12.62
N ASN A 5 -33.64 -55.87 11.32
CA ASN A 5 -32.66 -55.48 10.30
C ASN A 5 -32.65 -53.98 10.07
N TYR A 6 -33.83 -53.35 9.98
CA TYR A 6 -33.95 -51.91 9.76
C TYR A 6 -33.36 -51.08 10.91
N TYR A 7 -33.56 -51.49 12.17
CA TYR A 7 -33.04 -50.81 13.35
C TYR A 7 -31.67 -51.30 13.83
N SER A 8 -31.01 -52.20 13.09
CA SER A 8 -29.63 -52.59 13.41
C SER A 8 -28.66 -51.40 13.33
N CYS A 9 -27.59 -51.43 14.12
CA CYS A 9 -26.54 -50.39 14.10
C CYS A 9 -25.98 -50.18 12.68
N LYS A 10 -25.71 -51.27 11.95
CA LYS A 10 -25.18 -51.23 10.57
C LYS A 10 -26.15 -50.58 9.58
N ALA A 11 -27.45 -50.90 9.66
CA ALA A 11 -28.45 -50.28 8.79
C ALA A 11 -28.66 -48.80 9.11
N GLN A 12 -28.64 -48.42 10.40
CA GLN A 12 -28.69 -47.02 10.82
C GLN A 12 -27.45 -46.24 10.35
N ILE A 13 -26.24 -46.79 10.49
CA ILE A 13 -25.01 -46.19 9.97
C ILE A 13 -25.11 -45.93 8.46
N GLY A 14 -25.60 -46.90 7.67
CA GLY A 14 -25.78 -46.70 6.23
C GLY A 14 -26.69 -45.51 5.89
N ARG A 15 -27.80 -45.33 6.62
CA ARG A 15 -28.69 -44.17 6.43
C ARG A 15 -28.07 -42.86 6.89
N ILE A 16 -27.31 -42.89 8.00
CA ILE A 16 -26.57 -41.74 8.51
C ILE A 16 -25.50 -41.29 7.52
N GLU A 17 -24.77 -42.23 6.91
CA GLU A 17 -23.75 -41.96 5.89
C GLU A 17 -24.34 -41.19 4.71
N THR A 18 -25.43 -41.72 4.14
CA THR A 18 -26.16 -41.06 3.04
C THR A 18 -26.68 -39.68 3.47
N GLY A 19 -27.21 -39.56 4.69
CA GLY A 19 -27.67 -38.28 5.21
C GLY A 19 -26.55 -37.25 5.32
N LEU A 20 -25.37 -37.62 5.83
CA LEU A 20 -24.21 -36.71 5.94
C LEU A 20 -23.65 -36.29 4.58
N GLU A 21 -23.61 -37.22 3.62
CA GLU A 21 -23.22 -36.93 2.23
C GLU A 21 -24.21 -35.97 1.55
N ASN A 22 -25.50 -36.08 1.88
CA ASN A 22 -26.55 -35.22 1.34
C ASN A 22 -26.73 -33.89 2.09
N GLY A 23 -26.21 -33.78 3.32
CA GLY A 23 -26.34 -32.59 4.18
C GLY A 23 -27.61 -32.58 5.03
N GLU A 24 -28.15 -33.74 5.36
CA GLU A 24 -29.35 -33.93 6.17
C GLU A 24 -29.08 -33.86 7.68
N VAL A 25 -30.07 -33.40 8.45
CA VAL A 25 -29.94 -33.14 9.89
C VAL A 25 -30.55 -34.24 10.78
N ASN A 26 -31.40 -35.13 10.25
CA ASN A 26 -32.30 -35.99 11.04
C ASN A 26 -31.60 -36.98 11.99
N ASN A 27 -30.34 -37.33 11.70
CA ASN A 27 -29.55 -38.24 12.53
C ASN A 27 -28.23 -37.63 12.99
N VAL A 28 -28.22 -36.30 13.13
CA VAL A 28 -27.04 -35.53 13.53
C VAL A 28 -27.36 -34.76 14.80
N VAL A 29 -26.42 -34.79 15.73
CA VAL A 29 -26.42 -33.97 16.94
C VAL A 29 -25.09 -33.23 17.07
N THR A 30 -25.05 -32.22 17.93
CA THR A 30 -23.82 -31.50 18.23
C THR A 30 -23.74 -31.21 19.72
N ASN A 31 -22.51 -31.15 20.23
CA ASN A 31 -22.22 -30.65 21.58
C ASN A 31 -22.00 -29.13 21.60
N GLY A 32 -21.95 -28.47 20.43
CA GLY A 32 -21.78 -27.03 20.31
C GLY A 32 -23.10 -26.27 20.28
N LYS A 33 -23.03 -24.94 20.44
CA LYS A 33 -24.20 -24.04 20.33
C LYS A 33 -24.49 -23.60 18.89
N VAL A 34 -23.94 -24.30 17.89
CA VAL A 34 -24.16 -23.99 16.47
C VAL A 34 -25.45 -24.65 16.01
N PRO A 35 -26.43 -23.90 15.45
CA PRO A 35 -27.68 -24.50 14.99
C PRO A 35 -27.46 -25.58 13.93
N LEU A 36 -28.04 -26.76 14.13
CA LEU A 36 -28.02 -27.84 13.15
C LEU A 36 -29.04 -27.56 12.05
N THR A 37 -28.56 -27.06 10.93
CA THR A 37 -29.37 -26.78 9.73
C THR A 37 -28.65 -27.34 8.51
N ALA A 38 -29.40 -27.69 7.46
CA ALA A 38 -28.81 -28.16 6.19
C ALA A 38 -27.78 -27.14 5.63
N LYS A 39 -28.07 -25.84 5.80
CA LYS A 39 -27.18 -24.74 5.43
C LYS A 39 -25.83 -24.79 6.19
N ASN A 40 -25.86 -25.01 7.50
CA ASN A 40 -24.64 -25.10 8.31
C ASN A 40 -23.85 -26.40 8.09
N LEU A 41 -24.50 -27.45 7.56
CA LEU A 41 -23.85 -28.72 7.17
C LEU A 41 -23.33 -28.73 5.73
N THR A 42 -23.67 -27.73 4.91
CA THR A 42 -23.17 -27.60 3.53
C THR A 42 -21.63 -27.66 3.43
N PRO A 43 -20.85 -27.03 4.32
CA PRO A 43 -19.38 -27.16 4.32
C PRO A 43 -18.88 -28.60 4.48
N LEU A 44 -19.55 -29.40 5.32
CA LEU A 44 -19.19 -30.80 5.57
C LEU A 44 -19.49 -31.65 4.33
N LYS A 45 -20.66 -31.44 3.73
CA LYS A 45 -21.08 -32.05 2.47
C LYS A 45 -20.08 -31.76 1.35
N GLU A 46 -19.73 -30.48 1.15
CA GLU A 46 -18.75 -30.07 0.12
C GLU A 46 -17.38 -30.70 0.36
N TYR A 47 -16.94 -30.79 1.61
CA TYR A 47 -15.68 -31.44 1.94
C TYR A 47 -15.67 -32.91 1.53
N TYR A 48 -16.68 -33.70 1.89
CA TYR A 48 -16.69 -35.13 1.57
C TYR A 48 -16.90 -35.41 0.08
N LYS A 49 -17.71 -34.59 -0.60
CA LYS A 49 -17.82 -34.63 -2.07
C LYS A 49 -16.45 -34.49 -2.75
N ASN A 50 -15.62 -33.57 -2.26
CA ASN A 50 -14.30 -33.31 -2.81
C ASN A 50 -13.20 -34.22 -2.23
N ASN A 51 -13.49 -35.00 -1.17
CA ASN A 51 -12.54 -35.89 -0.51
C ASN A 51 -13.13 -37.30 -0.29
N PRO A 52 -13.35 -38.10 -1.36
CA PRO A 52 -13.96 -39.42 -1.24
C PRO A 52 -13.19 -40.39 -0.32
N ALA A 53 -11.86 -40.27 -0.25
CA ALA A 53 -11.04 -41.06 0.66
C ALA A 53 -11.32 -40.74 2.14
N ALA A 54 -11.55 -39.47 2.48
CA ALA A 54 -11.92 -39.06 3.83
C ALA A 54 -13.31 -39.56 4.20
N TYR A 55 -14.25 -39.56 3.24
CA TYR A 55 -15.57 -40.15 3.42
C TYR A 55 -15.51 -41.66 3.68
N LYS A 56 -14.70 -42.41 2.90
CA LYS A 56 -14.44 -43.84 3.14
C LYS A 56 -13.86 -44.09 4.54
N LYS A 57 -12.99 -43.21 5.04
CA LYS A 57 -12.44 -43.28 6.41
C LYS A 57 -13.51 -43.00 7.47
N LEU A 58 -14.36 -41.99 7.27
CA LEU A 58 -15.50 -41.72 8.14
C LEU A 58 -16.41 -42.96 8.25
N LYS A 59 -16.81 -43.54 7.11
CA LYS A 59 -17.60 -44.77 7.03
C LYS A 59 -17.00 -45.90 7.88
N LYS A 60 -15.72 -46.21 7.67
CA LYS A 60 -15.00 -47.20 8.48
C LYS A 60 -14.98 -46.85 9.97
N SER A 61 -14.83 -45.57 10.31
CA SER A 61 -14.80 -45.13 11.71
C SER A 61 -16.14 -45.25 12.42
N LEU A 62 -17.26 -44.99 11.74
CA LEU A 62 -18.59 -45.12 12.32
C LEU A 62 -18.96 -46.61 12.55
N MET A 63 -18.40 -47.51 11.74
CA MET A 63 -18.55 -48.96 11.89
C MET A 63 -17.61 -49.60 12.93
N GLY A 64 -16.65 -48.84 13.49
CA GLY A 64 -15.61 -49.38 14.39
C GLY A 64 -15.38 -48.51 15.63
N LYS A 65 -14.42 -48.89 16.47
CA LYS A 65 -13.98 -48.10 17.63
C LYS A 65 -12.80 -47.20 17.25
N ASN A 66 -13.03 -46.15 16.48
CA ASN A 66 -11.98 -45.19 16.12
C ASN A 66 -12.17 -43.83 16.80
N ASN A 67 -11.07 -43.24 17.27
CA ASN A 67 -11.02 -41.92 17.93
C ASN A 67 -11.06 -40.76 16.91
N LEU A 68 -12.00 -40.76 15.96
CA LEU A 68 -12.19 -39.61 15.09
C LEU A 68 -13.06 -38.53 15.76
N PRO A 69 -12.94 -37.25 15.34
CA PRO A 69 -13.70 -36.16 15.95
C PRO A 69 -15.21 -36.32 15.79
N ILE A 70 -15.66 -36.94 14.69
CA ILE A 70 -17.07 -37.28 14.45
C ILE A 70 -17.33 -38.66 15.04
N LYS A 71 -18.31 -38.74 15.95
CA LYS A 71 -18.59 -39.95 16.73
C LYS A 71 -20.01 -40.46 16.48
N LEU A 72 -20.16 -41.79 16.49
CA LEU A 72 -21.48 -42.42 16.58
C LEU A 72 -21.85 -42.59 18.05
N ILE A 73 -23.00 -42.07 18.46
CA ILE A 73 -23.51 -42.23 19.83
C ILE A 73 -24.91 -42.83 19.84
N LYS A 74 -25.27 -43.48 20.94
CA LYS A 74 -26.63 -43.93 21.20
C LYS A 74 -27.42 -42.77 21.83
N GLN A 75 -28.57 -42.44 21.26
CA GLN A 75 -29.43 -41.37 21.77
C GLN A 75 -30.91 -41.78 21.70
N GLY A 76 -31.38 -42.43 22.77
CA GLY A 76 -32.75 -42.92 22.89
C GLY A 76 -32.98 -44.25 22.16
N HIS A 77 -34.25 -44.60 22.00
CA HIS A 77 -34.68 -45.85 21.39
C HIS A 77 -35.86 -45.60 20.44
N TYR A 78 -35.91 -46.33 19.32
CA TYR A 78 -37.12 -46.47 18.50
C TYR A 78 -38.04 -47.50 19.15
N PHE A 79 -39.34 -47.18 19.20
CA PHE A 79 -40.37 -48.05 19.80
C PHE A 79 -39.97 -48.59 21.18
N LEU A 80 -39.26 -47.80 22.00
CA LEU A 80 -38.73 -48.14 23.33
C LEU A 80 -37.63 -49.22 23.39
N PHE A 81 -37.47 -50.09 22.40
CA PHE A 81 -36.55 -51.23 22.47
C PHE A 81 -35.31 -51.12 21.58
N PHE A 82 -35.43 -50.49 20.41
CA PHE A 82 -34.33 -50.50 19.45
C PHE A 82 -33.42 -49.28 19.65
N PRO A 83 -32.11 -49.44 19.92
CA PRO A 83 -31.23 -48.30 20.15
C PRO A 83 -31.20 -47.38 18.93
N ARG A 84 -31.40 -46.08 19.15
CA ARG A 84 -31.26 -45.06 18.11
C ARG A 84 -29.84 -44.53 18.09
N TYR A 85 -29.18 -44.64 16.94
CA TYR A 85 -27.84 -44.13 16.74
C TYR A 85 -27.88 -42.79 16.01
N VAL A 86 -27.04 -41.85 16.43
CA VAL A 86 -26.87 -40.54 15.80
C VAL A 86 -25.39 -40.20 15.69
N VAL A 87 -25.05 -39.35 14.75
CA VAL A 87 -23.70 -38.79 14.63
C VAL A 87 -23.59 -37.52 15.44
N GLN A 88 -22.64 -37.49 16.37
CA GLN A 88 -22.26 -36.29 17.10
C GLN A 88 -21.15 -35.55 16.35
N LEU A 89 -21.44 -34.33 15.90
CA LEU A 89 -20.49 -33.42 15.27
C LEU A 89 -19.86 -32.48 16.31
N PRO A 90 -18.52 -32.34 16.30
CA PRO A 90 -17.85 -31.28 17.05
C PRO A 90 -18.09 -29.93 16.36
N THR A 91 -17.78 -28.85 17.06
CA THR A 91 -17.71 -27.49 16.47
C THR A 91 -16.33 -26.92 16.71
N TYR A 92 -15.80 -26.21 15.73
CA TYR A 92 -14.50 -25.56 15.80
C TYR A 92 -14.62 -24.05 15.66
N GLU A 93 -13.66 -23.33 16.20
CA GLU A 93 -13.54 -21.91 16.02
C GLU A 93 -12.83 -21.59 14.69
N LEU A 94 -13.51 -20.83 13.82
CA LEU A 94 -12.92 -20.24 12.63
C LEU A 94 -12.78 -18.73 12.85
N ASN A 95 -11.54 -18.27 12.88
CA ASN A 95 -11.20 -16.85 12.92
C ASN A 95 -10.73 -16.41 11.53
N VAL A 96 -11.33 -15.36 10.97
CA VAL A 96 -10.91 -14.77 9.71
C VAL A 96 -10.35 -13.39 9.97
N VAL A 97 -9.04 -13.25 9.79
CA VAL A 97 -8.31 -12.00 10.00
C VAL A 97 -8.28 -11.21 8.70
N ASN A 98 -8.71 -9.96 8.78
CA ASN A 98 -8.77 -9.04 7.66
C ASN A 98 -8.34 -7.65 8.14
N ASP A 99 -7.14 -7.26 7.76
CA ASP A 99 -6.54 -5.98 8.16
C ASP A 99 -6.82 -4.85 7.16
N TYR A 100 -7.57 -5.11 6.09
CA TYR A 100 -7.93 -4.13 5.07
C TYR A 100 -9.24 -3.42 5.44
N HIS A 101 -9.16 -2.12 5.75
CA HIS A 101 -10.24 -1.20 6.07
C HIS A 101 -11.28 -1.02 4.95
N HIS A 102 -10.88 -1.09 3.69
CA HIS A 102 -11.78 -0.89 2.54
C HIS A 102 -12.31 -2.19 1.91
N SER A 103 -12.35 -3.27 2.68
CA SER A 103 -12.71 -4.59 2.18
C SER A 103 -13.97 -5.18 2.83
N THR A 104 -14.61 -6.07 2.08
CA THR A 104 -15.73 -6.89 2.53
C THR A 104 -15.29 -8.35 2.50
N VAL A 105 -15.63 -9.09 3.55
CA VAL A 105 -15.29 -10.52 3.69
C VAL A 105 -16.57 -11.34 3.78
N THR A 106 -16.59 -12.42 3.02
CA THR A 106 -17.67 -13.41 3.05
C THR A 106 -17.09 -14.80 3.23
N VAL A 107 -17.81 -15.66 3.94
CA VAL A 107 -17.54 -17.09 4.05
C VAL A 107 -18.74 -17.84 3.52
N ASN A 108 -18.52 -18.68 2.50
CA ASN A 108 -19.57 -19.38 1.76
C ASN A 108 -20.67 -18.43 1.25
N GLY A 109 -20.25 -17.27 0.73
CA GLY A 109 -21.15 -16.25 0.18
C GLY A 109 -21.91 -15.42 1.22
N MET A 110 -21.77 -15.70 2.52
CA MET A 110 -22.42 -14.94 3.59
C MET A 110 -21.44 -13.97 4.25
N LYS A 111 -21.92 -12.80 4.67
CA LYS A 111 -21.14 -11.89 5.53
C LYS A 111 -20.68 -12.66 6.77
N PHE A 112 -19.39 -12.62 7.03
CA PHE A 112 -18.79 -13.39 8.12
C PHE A 112 -18.31 -12.45 9.22
N VAL A 113 -18.60 -12.81 10.47
CA VAL A 113 -18.08 -12.13 11.66
C VAL A 113 -16.64 -12.59 11.87
N LYS A 114 -15.74 -11.71 12.32
CA LYS A 114 -14.30 -11.98 12.51
C LYS A 114 -14.00 -13.36 13.12
N LYS A 115 -14.81 -13.83 14.07
CA LYS A 115 -14.63 -15.11 14.78
C LYS A 115 -15.98 -15.78 15.02
N GLN A 116 -16.12 -17.05 14.63
CA GLN A 116 -17.36 -17.81 14.78
C GLN A 116 -17.12 -19.32 15.00
N LYS A 117 -17.97 -19.98 15.79
CA LYS A 117 -18.01 -21.45 15.87
C LYS A 117 -18.73 -22.03 14.66
N VAL A 118 -18.12 -23.01 14.01
CA VAL A 118 -18.59 -23.64 12.77
C VAL A 118 -18.45 -25.16 12.84
N PHE A 119 -19.19 -25.88 11.98
CA PHE A 119 -19.02 -27.33 11.84
C PHE A 119 -17.75 -27.66 11.05
N PRO A 120 -17.24 -28.90 11.13
CA PRO A 120 -16.13 -29.31 10.28
C PRO A 120 -16.53 -29.25 8.80
N GLY A 121 -15.59 -28.96 7.92
CA GLY A 121 -15.88 -28.91 6.48
C GLY A 121 -15.03 -27.90 5.70
N ALA A 122 -15.39 -27.71 4.42
CA ALA A 122 -14.72 -26.79 3.51
C ALA A 122 -15.42 -25.42 3.54
N TYR A 123 -14.65 -24.37 3.80
CA TYR A 123 -15.14 -22.99 3.88
C TYR A 123 -14.45 -22.14 2.82
N ASN A 124 -15.22 -21.54 1.93
CA ASN A 124 -14.77 -20.63 0.89
C ASN A 124 -14.76 -19.21 1.44
N ILE A 125 -13.56 -18.72 1.73
CA ILE A 125 -13.32 -17.36 2.20
C ILE A 125 -13.07 -16.49 0.98
N GLU A 126 -13.87 -15.45 0.82
CA GLU A 126 -13.74 -14.46 -0.24
C GLU A 126 -13.62 -13.08 0.38
N ALA A 127 -12.69 -12.27 -0.13
CA ALA A 127 -12.59 -10.87 0.22
C ALA A 127 -12.53 -10.01 -1.04
N LYS A 128 -13.19 -8.86 -0.99
CA LYS A 128 -13.20 -7.89 -2.08
C LYS A 128 -12.96 -6.50 -1.51
N SER A 129 -11.95 -5.81 -2.02
CA SER A 129 -11.71 -4.38 -1.79
C SER A 129 -11.98 -3.62 -3.08
N SER A 130 -12.66 -2.49 -2.96
CA SER A 130 -12.95 -1.57 -4.06
C SER A 130 -12.67 -0.16 -3.60
N TYR A 131 -11.55 0.41 -4.04
CA TYR A 131 -11.10 1.72 -3.61
C TYR A 131 -10.48 2.50 -4.76
N LEU A 132 -10.87 3.77 -4.90
CA LEU A 132 -10.39 4.69 -5.95
C LEU A 132 -10.50 4.14 -7.39
N GLY A 133 -11.59 3.41 -7.67
CA GLY A 133 -11.83 2.80 -8.99
C GLY A 133 -10.99 1.55 -9.29
N GLN A 134 -10.21 1.06 -8.32
CA GLN A 134 -9.46 -0.18 -8.41
C GLN A 134 -10.13 -1.27 -7.57
N ILE A 135 -9.97 -2.54 -7.97
CA ILE A 135 -10.59 -3.68 -7.30
C ILE A 135 -9.54 -4.76 -7.03
N ALA A 136 -9.43 -5.21 -5.78
CA ALA A 136 -8.69 -6.41 -5.40
C ALA A 136 -9.67 -7.49 -4.94
N LYS A 137 -9.36 -8.74 -5.28
CA LYS A 137 -10.11 -9.93 -4.87
C LYS A 137 -9.17 -10.95 -4.27
N PHE A 138 -9.64 -11.66 -3.26
CA PHE A 138 -9.00 -12.79 -2.64
C PHE A 138 -10.03 -13.92 -2.51
N LYS A 139 -9.60 -15.15 -2.80
CA LYS A 139 -10.42 -16.35 -2.62
C LYS A 139 -9.54 -17.48 -2.12
N LYS A 140 -9.94 -18.13 -1.04
CA LYS A 140 -9.25 -19.30 -0.47
C LYS A 140 -10.26 -20.25 0.16
N THR A 141 -10.13 -21.52 -0.16
CA THR A 141 -10.87 -22.59 0.53
C THR A 141 -10.02 -23.08 1.72
N VAL A 142 -10.65 -23.17 2.89
CA VAL A 142 -10.01 -23.64 4.12
C VAL A 142 -10.81 -24.82 4.67
N ASN A 143 -10.13 -25.94 4.93
CA ASN A 143 -10.73 -27.13 5.53
C ASN A 143 -10.63 -27.03 7.05
N VAL A 144 -11.77 -26.92 7.73
CA VAL A 144 -11.87 -26.79 9.19
C VAL A 144 -12.06 -28.16 9.82
N TRP A 145 -11.04 -28.62 10.54
CA TRP A 145 -11.02 -29.87 11.33
C TRP A 145 -10.45 -29.68 12.74
N LYS A 146 -10.12 -28.44 13.08
CA LYS A 146 -9.65 -27.94 14.37
C LYS A 146 -9.85 -26.43 14.40
N ASP A 147 -9.73 -25.83 15.57
CA ASP A 147 -9.70 -24.38 15.69
C ASP A 147 -8.56 -23.80 14.85
N GLN A 148 -8.85 -22.79 14.03
CA GLN A 148 -7.85 -22.20 13.16
C GLN A 148 -8.17 -20.76 12.75
N THR A 149 -7.11 -20.07 12.33
CA THR A 149 -7.19 -18.73 11.76
C THR A 149 -6.88 -18.77 10.27
N ALA A 150 -7.67 -18.05 9.48
CA ALA A 150 -7.45 -17.81 8.07
C ALA A 150 -7.25 -16.32 7.81
N GLU A 151 -6.14 -15.97 7.16
CA GLU A 151 -5.81 -14.58 6.84
C GLU A 151 -6.24 -14.23 5.42
N VAL A 152 -6.88 -13.08 5.28
CA VAL A 152 -7.17 -12.45 3.99
C VAL A 152 -5.91 -11.79 3.47
N ASN A 153 -5.55 -12.09 2.22
CA ASN A 153 -4.41 -11.46 1.56
C ASN A 153 -4.86 -10.84 0.23
N LEU A 154 -5.15 -9.53 0.26
CA LEU A 154 -5.51 -8.77 -0.94
C LEU A 154 -4.25 -8.18 -1.57
N ASN A 155 -4.18 -8.20 -2.90
CA ASN A 155 -3.17 -7.45 -3.65
C ASN A 155 -3.47 -5.93 -3.59
N ALA A 156 -3.27 -5.36 -2.42
CA ALA A 156 -3.49 -3.97 -2.08
C ALA A 156 -2.39 -3.50 -1.11
N LYS A 157 -2.04 -2.22 -1.15
CA LYS A 157 -1.05 -1.62 -0.24
C LYS A 157 -1.45 -0.23 0.22
N THR A 158 -0.97 0.14 1.40
CA THR A 158 -0.97 1.53 1.84
C THR A 158 0.11 2.32 1.11
N ILE A 159 -0.27 3.40 0.44
CA ILE A 159 0.62 4.28 -0.32
C ILE A 159 0.70 5.63 0.39
N LYS A 160 1.87 5.95 0.94
CA LYS A 160 2.21 7.29 1.42
C LYS A 160 2.74 8.12 0.25
N VAL A 161 1.89 9.01 -0.25
CA VAL A 161 2.23 9.96 -1.31
C VAL A 161 2.94 11.16 -0.71
N GLN A 162 4.08 11.52 -1.28
CA GLN A 162 4.85 12.71 -0.93
C GLN A 162 4.96 13.63 -2.14
N GLY A 163 4.55 14.88 -1.99
CA GLY A 163 4.52 15.86 -3.07
C GLY A 163 4.38 17.29 -2.56
N MET A 164 3.68 18.13 -3.32
CA MET A 164 3.55 19.54 -2.99
C MET A 164 2.59 19.77 -1.81
N PRO A 165 3.00 20.51 -0.76
CA PRO A 165 2.11 20.91 0.32
C PRO A 165 0.84 21.57 -0.19
N ASN A 166 -0.31 21.12 0.31
CA ASN A 166 -1.63 21.59 -0.10
C ASN A 166 -1.95 21.38 -1.60
N GLY A 167 -1.21 20.53 -2.33
CA GLY A 167 -1.53 20.14 -3.69
C GLY A 167 -2.67 19.13 -3.73
N LYS A 168 -3.45 19.12 -4.81
CA LYS A 168 -4.47 18.11 -5.08
C LYS A 168 -3.82 16.91 -5.74
N LEU A 169 -4.07 15.71 -5.19
CA LEU A 169 -3.61 14.45 -5.75
C LEU A 169 -4.61 13.96 -6.79
N TYR A 170 -4.10 13.56 -7.93
CA TYR A 170 -4.88 12.98 -9.01
C TYR A 170 -4.47 11.53 -9.23
N LEU A 171 -5.46 10.64 -9.32
CA LEU A 171 -5.31 9.25 -9.77
C LEU A 171 -6.10 9.11 -11.06
N ASN A 172 -5.46 8.67 -12.14
CA ASN A 172 -6.07 8.57 -13.47
C ASN A 172 -6.86 9.84 -13.87
N ASN A 173 -6.26 11.01 -13.64
CA ASN A 173 -6.87 12.33 -13.88
C ASN A 173 -8.08 12.70 -13.01
N HIS A 174 -8.50 11.86 -12.06
CA HIS A 174 -9.52 12.19 -11.07
C HIS A 174 -8.87 12.70 -9.78
N ASN A 175 -9.39 13.81 -9.26
CA ASN A 175 -8.94 14.35 -7.98
C ASN A 175 -9.41 13.43 -6.85
N ILE A 176 -8.47 12.87 -6.07
CA ILE A 176 -8.76 11.93 -4.98
C ILE A 176 -8.48 12.49 -3.59
N GLY A 177 -7.97 13.72 -3.49
CA GLY A 177 -7.69 14.33 -2.20
C GLY A 177 -6.64 15.43 -2.27
N LYS A 178 -6.29 15.96 -1.11
CA LYS A 178 -5.32 17.05 -0.96
C LYS A 178 -4.22 16.61 -0.01
N LEU A 179 -2.98 16.89 -0.38
CA LEU A 179 -1.82 16.71 0.47
C LEU A 179 -1.86 17.70 1.64
N ASP A 180 -1.36 17.27 2.79
CA ASP A 180 -1.29 18.08 4.01
C ASP A 180 -0.32 19.28 3.88
N LYS A 181 -0.15 20.04 4.99
CA LYS A 181 0.79 21.17 5.07
C LYS A 181 2.26 20.76 4.92
N LYS A 182 2.58 19.49 5.14
CA LYS A 182 3.92 18.89 4.99
C LYS A 182 4.12 18.23 3.62
N GLY A 183 3.08 18.18 2.77
CA GLY A 183 3.13 17.56 1.45
C GLY A 183 2.92 16.05 1.47
N ASN A 184 2.20 15.50 2.44
CA ASN A 184 1.90 14.07 2.52
C ASN A 184 0.39 13.79 2.36
N LEU A 185 0.07 12.63 1.81
CA LEU A 185 -1.26 12.03 1.87
C LEU A 185 -1.09 10.51 1.95
N VAL A 186 -1.83 9.85 2.85
CA VAL A 186 -1.83 8.40 2.99
C VAL A 186 -3.09 7.87 2.31
N LEU A 187 -2.92 6.89 1.43
CA LEU A 187 -4.00 6.14 0.82
C LEU A 187 -3.90 4.70 1.32
N GLU A 188 -4.89 4.25 2.08
CA GLU A 188 -4.92 2.89 2.64
C GLU A 188 -5.53 1.91 1.63
N ASP A 189 -5.10 0.65 1.71
CA ASP A 189 -5.64 -0.47 0.95
C ASP A 189 -5.81 -0.24 -0.56
N VAL A 190 -4.92 0.51 -1.20
CA VAL A 190 -5.01 0.80 -2.63
C VAL A 190 -4.79 -0.50 -3.41
N PRO A 191 -5.79 -0.99 -4.16
CA PRO A 191 -5.63 -2.20 -4.96
C PRO A 191 -4.61 -2.00 -6.07
N LEU A 192 -3.70 -2.98 -6.23
CA LEU A 192 -2.58 -2.93 -7.18
C LEU A 192 -2.78 -3.87 -8.38
N THR A 193 -4.03 -4.17 -8.72
CA THR A 193 -4.38 -5.18 -9.73
C THR A 193 -4.26 -4.69 -11.17
N LYS A 194 -4.26 -3.37 -11.39
CA LYS A 194 -4.11 -2.76 -12.72
C LYS A 194 -3.16 -1.56 -12.66
N PRO A 195 -2.44 -1.25 -13.74
CA PRO A 195 -1.67 -0.02 -13.84
C PRO A 195 -2.57 1.21 -13.66
N PHE A 196 -2.11 2.17 -12.86
CA PHE A 196 -2.72 3.49 -12.76
C PHE A 196 -1.66 4.56 -12.66
N SER A 197 -2.07 5.80 -12.90
CA SER A 197 -1.18 6.95 -12.90
C SER A 197 -1.51 7.93 -11.79
N MET A 198 -0.48 8.56 -11.24
CA MET A 198 -0.62 9.56 -10.18
C MET A 198 0.20 10.81 -10.46
N TYR A 199 -0.36 11.97 -10.13
CA TYR A 199 0.34 13.25 -10.11
C TYR A 199 -0.30 14.20 -9.11
N VAL A 200 0.44 15.21 -8.67
CA VAL A 200 -0.08 16.30 -7.84
C VAL A 200 -0.18 17.56 -8.67
N ALA A 201 -1.27 18.31 -8.51
CA ALA A 201 -1.44 19.62 -9.10
C ALA A 201 -1.83 20.67 -8.06
N LYS A 202 -1.37 21.91 -8.22
CA LYS A 202 -1.76 23.03 -7.36
C LYS A 202 -1.83 24.32 -8.16
N LYS A 203 -2.79 25.18 -7.82
CA LYS A 203 -2.78 26.57 -8.30
C LYS A 203 -1.71 27.37 -7.55
N GLN A 204 -0.83 28.01 -8.30
CA GLN A 204 0.12 29.00 -7.80
C GLN A 204 -0.09 30.30 -8.57
N LYS A 205 -0.54 31.35 -7.88
CA LYS A 205 -0.80 32.68 -8.47
C LYS A 205 -1.67 32.60 -9.74
N GLY A 206 -2.80 31.90 -9.64
CA GLY A 206 -3.74 31.70 -10.74
C GLY A 206 -3.40 30.57 -11.72
N LYS A 207 -2.14 30.16 -11.85
CA LYS A 207 -1.72 29.11 -12.81
C LYS A 207 -1.68 27.72 -12.17
N LEU A 208 -2.16 26.70 -12.88
CA LEU A 208 -2.08 25.31 -12.45
C LEU A 208 -0.69 24.73 -12.75
N VAL A 209 -0.01 24.23 -11.73
CA VAL A 209 1.29 23.54 -11.87
C VAL A 209 1.10 22.07 -11.49
N LYS A 210 1.70 21.15 -12.26
CA LYS A 210 1.62 19.70 -12.07
C LYS A 210 3.01 19.08 -11.83
N THR A 211 3.09 18.01 -11.04
CA THR A 211 4.28 17.16 -10.96
C THR A 211 4.46 16.34 -12.24
N LYS A 212 5.63 15.69 -12.40
CA LYS A 212 5.73 14.59 -13.37
C LYS A 212 4.69 13.53 -13.00
N GLN A 213 3.96 13.05 -14.00
CA GLN A 213 3.03 11.95 -13.83
C GLN A 213 3.82 10.65 -13.71
N VAL A 214 3.59 9.92 -12.63
CA VAL A 214 4.07 8.54 -12.50
C VAL A 214 3.03 7.66 -13.16
N LYS A 215 3.45 6.94 -14.22
CA LYS A 215 2.65 5.91 -14.87
C LYS A 215 2.97 4.57 -14.22
N ASP A 216 1.99 3.66 -14.22
CA ASP A 216 2.11 2.31 -13.66
C ASP A 216 2.68 2.29 -12.23
N VAL A 217 1.94 2.93 -11.31
CA VAL A 217 2.31 2.98 -9.90
C VAL A 217 2.58 1.59 -9.29
N PRO A 218 1.79 0.53 -9.55
CA PRO A 218 2.09 -0.82 -9.06
C PRO A 218 3.49 -1.31 -9.38
N ALA A 219 3.97 -1.10 -10.62
CA ALA A 219 5.32 -1.48 -11.01
C ALA A 219 6.39 -0.70 -10.23
N VAL A 220 6.17 0.60 -10.02
CA VAL A 220 7.09 1.48 -9.28
C VAL A 220 7.24 1.06 -7.81
N ILE A 221 6.19 0.51 -7.20
CA ILE A 221 6.20 0.15 -5.76
C ILE A 221 6.31 -1.35 -5.49
N LYS A 222 6.57 -2.18 -6.52
CA LYS A 222 6.56 -3.65 -6.44
C LYS A 222 7.40 -4.22 -5.29
N GLY A 223 8.59 -3.64 -5.04
CA GLY A 223 9.51 -4.06 -3.97
C GLY A 223 9.30 -3.40 -2.59
N SER A 224 8.29 -2.54 -2.44
CA SER A 224 8.04 -1.86 -1.16
C SER A 224 7.48 -2.83 -0.10
N LYS A 225 7.79 -2.60 1.18
CA LYS A 225 7.13 -3.28 2.32
C LYS A 225 5.64 -2.86 2.43
N ASN A 226 4.99 -3.19 3.55
CA ASN A 226 3.55 -2.95 3.81
C ASN A 226 3.09 -1.51 3.50
N VAL A 227 3.94 -0.50 3.75
CA VAL A 227 3.70 0.89 3.35
C VAL A 227 4.67 1.30 2.25
N ALA A 228 4.15 1.61 1.07
CA ALA A 228 4.93 2.12 -0.05
C ALA A 228 5.02 3.65 0.01
N VAL A 229 6.21 4.22 -0.19
CA VAL A 229 6.40 5.67 -0.28
C VAL A 229 6.53 6.08 -1.74
N LEU A 230 5.55 6.83 -2.25
CA LEU A 230 5.57 7.35 -3.62
C LEU A 230 5.92 8.83 -3.61
N LYS A 231 7.13 9.16 -4.07
CA LYS A 231 7.59 10.55 -4.20
C LYS A 231 7.23 11.08 -5.60
N LEU A 232 6.40 12.11 -5.64
CA LEU A 232 6.00 12.79 -6.87
C LEU A 232 6.89 14.02 -7.06
N ASP A 233 7.98 13.81 -7.79
CA ASP A 233 9.02 14.81 -7.99
C ASP A 233 8.57 16.00 -8.85
N TRP A 234 9.13 17.14 -8.46
CA TRP A 234 8.92 18.42 -9.12
C TRP A 234 9.97 18.58 -10.23
N GLN A 235 9.54 18.74 -11.48
CA GLN A 235 10.48 18.97 -12.59
C GLN A 235 11.27 20.29 -12.47
N GLN A 236 10.91 21.22 -11.57
CA GLN A 236 11.53 22.55 -11.54
C GLN A 236 12.84 22.66 -10.73
N SER A 237 13.15 21.75 -9.80
CA SER A 237 14.33 21.94 -8.92
C SER A 237 15.69 21.80 -9.62
N LYS A 238 15.79 20.93 -10.64
CA LYS A 238 17.00 20.82 -11.48
C LYS A 238 17.24 22.09 -12.30
N ASN A 239 16.17 22.74 -12.76
CA ASN A 239 16.27 23.97 -13.56
C ASN A 239 16.70 25.18 -12.71
N VAL A 240 16.30 25.25 -11.44
CA VAL A 240 16.70 26.36 -10.53
C VAL A 240 18.18 26.27 -10.19
N GLY A 241 18.69 25.07 -9.87
CA GLY A 241 20.10 24.88 -9.54
C GLY A 241 21.00 25.32 -10.67
N LYS A 242 20.73 24.84 -11.89
CA LYS A 242 21.45 25.24 -13.10
C LYS A 242 21.33 26.74 -13.39
N LEU A 243 20.12 27.32 -13.28
CA LEU A 243 19.91 28.75 -13.49
C LEU A 243 20.73 29.61 -12.52
N LEU A 244 20.80 29.23 -11.24
CA LEU A 244 21.63 29.89 -10.25
C LEU A 244 23.11 29.71 -10.59
N GLU A 245 23.54 28.49 -10.92
CA GLU A 245 24.94 28.16 -11.23
C GLU A 245 25.46 28.94 -12.44
N ASP A 246 24.68 28.95 -13.52
CA ASP A 246 24.99 29.71 -14.73
C ASP A 246 25.17 31.21 -14.39
N ASN A 247 24.34 31.76 -13.49
CA ASN A 247 24.41 33.18 -13.12
C ASN A 247 25.51 33.51 -12.09
N PHE A 248 25.87 32.60 -11.18
CA PHE A 248 27.04 32.80 -10.30
C PHE A 248 28.36 32.75 -11.09
N ASN A 249 28.41 32.02 -12.21
CA ASN A 249 29.56 31.95 -13.10
C ASN A 249 29.56 33.05 -14.20
N TYR A 250 28.39 33.38 -14.75
CA TYR A 250 28.23 34.35 -15.85
C TYR A 250 26.90 35.09 -15.69
N PRO A 251 26.83 36.16 -14.88
CA PRO A 251 25.59 36.88 -14.60
C PRO A 251 24.92 37.40 -15.89
N ASN A 252 23.70 36.96 -16.17
CA ASN A 252 22.92 37.34 -17.35
C ASN A 252 21.64 38.06 -16.92
N SER A 253 21.50 39.33 -17.31
CA SER A 253 20.34 40.14 -16.91
C SER A 253 19.00 39.54 -17.38
N LYS A 254 18.99 38.78 -18.48
CA LYS A 254 17.77 38.16 -19.03
C LYS A 254 17.18 37.11 -18.08
N ASP A 255 17.98 36.53 -17.20
CA ASP A 255 17.57 35.50 -16.25
C ASP A 255 16.92 36.09 -14.99
N PHE A 256 16.95 37.42 -14.82
CA PHE A 256 16.38 38.09 -13.66
C PHE A 256 15.04 38.77 -13.98
N ILE A 257 14.13 38.78 -13.00
CA ILE A 257 12.90 39.56 -13.07
C ILE A 257 13.26 41.04 -12.94
N GLY A 258 12.89 41.85 -13.92
CA GLY A 258 13.30 43.26 -14.01
C GLY A 258 14.62 43.47 -14.75
N GLY A 259 15.23 42.40 -15.29
CA GLY A 259 16.40 42.53 -16.15
C GLY A 259 17.59 43.15 -15.43
N SER A 260 18.24 44.10 -16.10
CA SER A 260 19.39 44.85 -15.59
C SER A 260 19.09 45.69 -14.34
N LYS A 261 17.80 45.98 -14.06
CA LYS A 261 17.36 46.74 -12.88
C LYS A 261 17.16 45.86 -11.64
N ASN A 262 17.31 44.54 -11.75
CA ASN A 262 17.16 43.65 -10.60
C ASN A 262 18.32 43.82 -9.61
N LYS A 263 18.03 44.10 -8.33
CA LYS A 263 19.05 44.32 -7.30
C LYS A 263 20.03 43.15 -7.16
N SER A 264 19.52 41.90 -7.13
CA SER A 264 20.38 40.72 -7.03
C SER A 264 21.22 40.48 -8.28
N TYR A 265 20.74 40.87 -9.47
CA TYR A 265 21.58 40.85 -10.67
C TYR A 265 22.74 41.85 -10.55
N VAL A 266 22.45 43.08 -10.12
CA VAL A 266 23.46 44.13 -9.95
C VAL A 266 24.50 43.71 -8.91
N GLU A 267 24.07 43.23 -7.75
CA GLU A 267 24.94 42.69 -6.70
C GLU A 267 25.85 41.57 -7.22
N LEU A 268 25.25 40.58 -7.90
CA LEU A 268 25.99 39.42 -8.42
C LEU A 268 26.98 39.82 -9.52
N ARG A 269 26.59 40.74 -10.41
CA ARG A 269 27.45 41.28 -11.46
C ARG A 269 28.64 42.02 -10.86
N THR A 270 28.42 42.87 -9.86
CA THR A 270 29.49 43.60 -9.17
C THR A 270 30.46 42.63 -8.49
N LEU A 271 29.93 41.64 -7.77
CA LEU A 271 30.73 40.62 -7.11
C LEU A 271 31.63 39.86 -8.10
N VAL A 272 31.03 39.37 -9.19
CA VAL A 272 31.75 38.63 -10.25
C VAL A 272 32.78 39.51 -10.96
N SER A 273 32.46 40.78 -11.23
CA SER A 273 33.39 41.73 -11.84
C SER A 273 34.61 41.98 -10.95
N ASN A 274 34.40 42.14 -9.64
CA ASN A 274 35.50 42.34 -8.70
C ASN A 274 36.44 41.13 -8.66
N TRP A 275 35.92 39.90 -8.74
CA TRP A 275 36.75 38.70 -8.84
C TRP A 275 37.54 38.68 -10.15
N ARG A 276 36.89 38.91 -11.29
CA ARG A 276 37.57 38.90 -12.61
C ARG A 276 38.68 39.94 -12.71
N ASN A 277 38.53 41.07 -12.02
CA ASN A 277 39.52 42.14 -11.97
C ASN A 277 40.53 41.98 -10.82
N SER A 278 40.42 40.92 -10.01
CA SER A 278 41.33 40.71 -8.88
C SER A 278 42.72 40.33 -9.39
N PRO A 279 43.79 41.01 -8.94
CA PRO A 279 45.14 40.68 -9.35
C PRO A 279 45.46 39.24 -8.94
N ASN A 280 46.19 38.53 -9.79
CA ASN A 280 46.60 37.14 -9.61
C ASN A 280 45.48 36.09 -9.73
N LEU A 281 44.18 36.43 -9.84
CA LEU A 281 43.14 35.42 -10.06
C LEU A 281 43.18 34.94 -11.52
N THR A 282 43.32 33.64 -11.73
CA THR A 282 43.36 33.03 -13.08
C THR A 282 42.07 32.34 -13.46
N LYS A 283 41.37 31.75 -12.48
CA LYS A 283 40.09 31.06 -12.71
C LYS A 283 39.22 31.13 -11.46
N TYR A 284 37.91 31.24 -11.66
CA TYR A 284 36.95 30.90 -10.62
C TYR A 284 35.82 30.05 -11.20
N HIS A 285 35.18 29.27 -10.33
CA HIS A 285 33.97 28.52 -10.67
C HIS A 285 33.07 28.38 -9.44
N ALA A 286 31.76 28.47 -9.63
CA ALA A 286 30.76 28.29 -8.59
C ALA A 286 29.93 27.04 -8.87
N ASN A 287 29.83 26.14 -7.89
CA ASN A 287 28.96 24.96 -7.92
C ASN A 287 27.75 25.20 -6.99
N ILE A 288 26.54 24.89 -7.46
CA ILE A 288 25.31 25.11 -6.68
C ILE A 288 24.71 23.79 -6.22
N THR A 289 24.47 23.70 -4.91
CA THR A 289 23.65 22.63 -4.32
C THR A 289 22.37 23.22 -3.74
N VAL A 290 21.22 22.91 -4.35
CA VAL A 290 19.92 23.36 -3.85
C VAL A 290 19.40 22.42 -2.76
N ASN A 291 19.20 22.97 -1.56
CA ASN A 291 18.86 22.22 -0.34
C ASN A 291 17.35 22.04 -0.14
N ASN A 292 16.51 22.73 -0.92
CA ASN A 292 15.06 22.59 -0.85
C ASN A 292 14.36 22.87 -2.20
N LYS A 293 13.09 22.47 -2.33
CA LYS A 293 12.35 22.52 -3.61
C LYS A 293 11.40 23.73 -3.75
N SER A 294 11.51 24.75 -2.88
CA SER A 294 10.62 25.94 -2.88
C SER A 294 11.16 27.02 -3.81
N LEU A 295 10.31 27.63 -4.65
CA LEU A 295 10.67 28.79 -5.48
C LEU A 295 10.52 30.15 -4.75
N ASN A 296 9.86 30.20 -3.60
CA ASN A 296 9.64 31.45 -2.85
C ASN A 296 10.59 31.61 -1.65
N ASP A 297 11.26 30.53 -1.25
CA ASP A 297 12.30 30.50 -0.21
C ASP A 297 13.29 29.39 -0.60
N ILE A 298 14.09 29.63 -1.63
CA ILE A 298 15.14 28.72 -2.08
C ILE A 298 16.29 28.81 -1.05
N ARG A 299 16.72 27.66 -0.58
CA ARG A 299 17.88 27.47 0.30
C ARG A 299 18.89 26.66 -0.48
N TYR A 300 20.10 27.17 -0.59
CA TYR A 300 21.14 26.52 -1.37
C TYR A 300 22.51 26.82 -0.78
N SER A 301 23.48 26.02 -1.20
CA SER A 301 24.89 26.22 -0.89
C SER A 301 25.62 26.53 -2.19
N VAL A 302 26.61 27.42 -2.12
CA VAL A 302 27.52 27.74 -3.23
C VAL A 302 28.92 27.38 -2.79
N GLU A 303 29.59 26.55 -3.57
CA GLU A 303 31.02 26.29 -3.42
C GLU A 303 31.76 27.08 -4.51
N PHE A 304 32.52 28.07 -4.08
CA PHE A 304 33.40 28.86 -4.94
C PHE A 304 34.80 28.26 -4.95
N ASN A 305 35.26 27.88 -6.13
CA ASN A 305 36.58 27.35 -6.39
C ASN A 305 37.41 28.43 -7.10
N PHE A 306 38.40 28.99 -6.42
CA PHE A 306 39.30 30.02 -6.96
C PHE A 306 40.69 29.44 -7.23
N ALA A 307 41.30 29.87 -8.33
CA ALA A 307 42.69 29.60 -8.66
C ALA A 307 43.45 30.91 -8.87
N PHE A 308 44.60 31.04 -8.21
CA PHE A 308 45.47 32.20 -8.28
C PHE A 308 46.86 31.83 -8.81
N ASN A 309 47.55 32.78 -9.43
CA ASN A 309 48.95 32.69 -9.79
C ASN A 309 49.67 33.95 -9.30
N LYS A 310 50.55 33.79 -8.31
CA LYS A 310 51.37 34.88 -7.74
C LYS A 310 52.82 34.48 -7.87
N ASN A 311 53.62 35.28 -8.59
CA ASN A 311 55.05 35.05 -8.81
C ASN A 311 55.37 33.63 -9.32
N GLY A 312 54.56 33.12 -10.27
CA GLY A 312 54.72 31.78 -10.86
C GLY A 312 54.18 30.63 -10.01
N LYS A 313 53.75 30.88 -8.76
CA LYS A 313 53.19 29.86 -7.86
C LYS A 313 51.67 29.84 -7.94
N ARG A 314 51.10 28.63 -8.11
CA ARG A 314 49.65 28.40 -8.18
C ARG A 314 49.07 28.14 -6.79
N TYR A 315 47.99 28.83 -6.48
CA TYR A 315 47.24 28.65 -5.23
C TYR A 315 45.78 28.37 -5.53
N LYS A 316 45.13 27.53 -4.72
CA LYS A 316 43.68 27.27 -4.81
C LYS A 316 43.03 27.68 -3.50
N ARG A 317 41.82 28.22 -3.58
CA ARG A 317 40.99 28.52 -2.42
C ARG A 317 39.58 28.05 -2.67
N VAL A 318 39.00 27.36 -1.69
CA VAL A 318 37.60 26.92 -1.73
C VAL A 318 36.81 27.63 -0.65
N GLN A 319 35.75 28.32 -1.05
CA GLN A 319 34.86 29.03 -0.14
C GLN A 319 33.43 28.52 -0.29
N VAL A 320 32.83 28.08 0.82
CA VAL A 320 31.45 27.59 0.83
C VAL A 320 30.56 28.61 1.52
N MET A 321 29.50 29.01 0.83
CA MET A 321 28.47 29.92 1.34
C MET A 321 27.11 29.24 1.37
N LYS A 322 26.27 29.59 2.34
CA LYS A 322 24.86 29.17 2.40
C LYS A 322 23.96 30.37 2.18
N PHE A 323 22.97 30.21 1.31
CA PHE A 323 21.99 31.23 0.96
C PHE A 323 20.60 30.85 1.45
N ARG A 324 19.84 31.86 1.87
CA ARG A 324 18.44 31.75 2.33
C ARG A 324 17.59 32.88 1.75
N SER A 325 16.26 32.70 1.76
CA SER A 325 15.30 33.70 1.27
C SER A 325 15.46 34.05 -0.21
N ALA A 326 16.09 33.17 -0.99
CA ALA A 326 16.18 33.33 -2.43
C ALA A 326 14.83 32.98 -3.07
N SER A 327 14.55 33.55 -4.24
CA SER A 327 13.31 33.20 -4.94
C SER A 327 13.42 33.33 -6.44
N ALA A 328 12.66 32.50 -7.14
CA ALA A 328 12.52 32.47 -8.59
C ALA A 328 11.04 32.37 -8.98
N ARG A 329 10.73 32.68 -10.24
CA ARG A 329 9.38 32.64 -10.79
C ARG A 329 9.40 32.15 -12.22
N SER A 330 8.48 31.25 -12.56
CA SER A 330 8.20 30.91 -13.95
C SER A 330 7.49 32.07 -14.65
N THR A 331 8.04 32.51 -15.78
CA THR A 331 7.48 33.53 -16.66
C THR A 331 7.12 32.91 -18.02
N SER A 332 6.48 33.65 -18.92
CA SER A 332 6.27 33.21 -20.31
C SER A 332 7.58 32.95 -21.06
N LYS A 333 8.67 33.60 -20.65
CA LYS A 333 10.02 33.49 -21.23
C LYS A 333 10.92 32.52 -20.46
N GLY A 334 10.34 31.61 -19.66
CA GLY A 334 11.08 30.65 -18.84
C GLY A 334 11.20 31.03 -17.37
N LEU A 335 11.98 30.24 -16.61
CA LEU A 335 12.25 30.45 -15.19
C LEU A 335 13.19 31.64 -15.00
N LYS A 336 12.85 32.56 -14.09
CA LYS A 336 13.66 33.74 -13.78
C LYS A 336 13.91 33.91 -12.30
N ILE A 337 15.09 34.40 -11.94
CA ILE A 337 15.50 34.75 -10.58
C ILE A 337 14.82 36.05 -10.17
N LYS A 338 14.10 36.04 -9.04
CA LYS A 338 13.59 37.26 -8.40
C LYS A 338 14.66 37.86 -7.48
N THR A 339 15.29 37.02 -6.66
CA THR A 339 16.42 37.39 -5.79
C THR A 339 17.26 36.15 -5.49
N ILE A 340 18.57 36.35 -5.34
CA ILE A 340 19.52 35.30 -4.90
C ILE A 340 19.51 35.11 -3.37
N GLY A 341 18.77 35.94 -2.62
CA GLY A 341 18.70 35.85 -1.18
C GLY A 341 19.99 36.26 -0.46
N GLY A 342 20.00 36.14 0.87
CA GLY A 342 21.13 36.51 1.72
C GLY A 342 22.11 35.35 1.87
N GLY A 343 23.38 35.58 1.55
CA GLY A 343 24.47 34.61 1.67
C GLY A 343 25.29 34.80 2.94
N ARG A 344 25.72 33.70 3.57
CA ARG A 344 26.70 33.69 4.67
C ARG A 344 27.82 32.69 4.40
N ILE A 345 29.05 33.06 4.73
CA ILE A 345 30.21 32.16 4.65
C ILE A 345 30.08 31.07 5.73
N VAL A 346 30.39 29.84 5.36
CA VAL A 346 30.34 28.67 6.26
C VAL A 346 31.69 27.97 6.33
N SER A 347 32.50 28.06 5.27
CA SER A 347 33.88 27.55 5.27
C SER A 347 34.71 28.34 4.26
N SER A 348 35.99 28.54 4.55
CA SER A 348 37.00 29.05 3.63
C SER A 348 38.29 28.28 3.90
N LYS A 349 38.84 27.60 2.88
CA LYS A 349 40.08 26.83 2.96
C LYS A 349 41.01 27.16 1.81
#